data_AF-A0A3D6ER54-F1
#
_entry.id   AF-A0A3D6ER54-F1
#
_cell.length_a   1.000
_cell.length_b   1.000
_cell.length_c   1.000
_cell.angle_alpha   90.00
_cell.angle_beta   90.00
_cell.angle_gamma   90.00
#
_symmetry.space_group_name_H-M   'P 1'
#
loop_
_entity.id
_entity.type
_entity.pdbx_description
1 polymer ?
#
loop_
_entity_poly.entity_id
_entity_poly.type
_entity_poly.pdbx_seq_one_letter_code
_entity_poly.pdbx_strand_id
1 'polypeptide(L)'
;MQPVRVLIFVLLVSGVAQAQWQKSLPSLQIKNINDGTICYHKPENTNLIIPPPAAYEAWKKNTSAKTTATTFQVTYVNFSTEAQVAFQKAVDIWASLIESPVPIRILAVWQPITDSNGSTNTILGGASPWSNFANFDGAPLLSTYYPVSLAEKLAGRELNSSNDPDIYAQFNSAFTNWSFRTDGVAVTDKTDFISVVLHEIGHGLGITKAYSVTPTDGIITAQFSPLHIPYDHFIENNNGINLVQGFTPPSAALRNELTGGALFFRSPLLPKSPIDNRAKIYAPATFAGGSSIAHLDEATYNGTANALMTPFIGSAEVMHNPGTLVMRMLADMGWVNTRIVHAALPNTENVSSSYPVVVTLEADTKSQDGGVYSYNVNEVKLNYTTNGTTFTVVSMNPTGQPNQFSASIPNGFTAYGYFISVKDNLDRTLVKPGVFTADGAAPVQRFFSFEAGPDNEAPEINHTPKGFLLATDTELVLEANITDNIGILNAVLEYQVNTGALATAPLTLVSGNTYKITFPLPALSQGDLLKYRIKVTDNSVAQNIGALPSANTFFEVNVVGLAPTQDSYANDFNNTVTASQDFFGSPEFSIRTETGFTDGAIHTNHPYPEGQGFPN
;
A
#
# COMPACT_ATOMS: atom_id res chain seq x y z
N MET A 1 -20.87 17.69 43.86
CA MET A 1 -22.15 17.47 43.14
C MET A 1 -22.10 18.42 41.94
N GLN A 2 -22.07 18.02 40.68
CA GLN A 2 -22.30 16.74 39.99
C GLN A 2 -20.98 16.13 39.47
N PRO A 3 -20.87 14.80 39.34
CA PRO A 3 -19.70 14.17 38.73
C PRO A 3 -19.79 14.28 37.20
N VAL A 4 -18.72 14.75 36.59
CA VAL A 4 -18.43 14.64 35.15
C VAL A 4 -18.44 13.16 34.81
N ARG A 5 -19.51 12.69 34.15
CA ARG A 5 -19.53 11.37 33.52
C ARG A 5 -18.83 11.51 32.19
N VAL A 6 -17.53 11.27 32.17
CA VAL A 6 -16.83 10.88 30.95
C VAL A 6 -17.44 9.55 30.54
N LEU A 7 -18.37 9.57 29.59
CA LEU A 7 -18.89 8.35 28.98
C LEU A 7 -17.83 7.91 27.97
N ILE A 8 -16.73 7.32 28.44
CA ILE A 8 -15.91 6.47 27.58
C ILE A 8 -16.85 5.31 27.23
N PHE A 9 -17.36 5.30 26.02
CA PHE A 9 -18.04 4.14 25.46
C PHE A 9 -16.99 3.05 25.27
N VAL A 10 -16.59 2.39 26.36
CA VAL A 10 -16.06 1.02 26.29
C VAL A 10 -17.27 0.16 25.99
N LEU A 11 -17.66 0.19 24.73
CA LEU A 11 -18.57 -0.79 24.16
C LEU A 11 -17.81 -2.12 24.34
N LEU A 12 -18.24 -2.93 25.32
CA LEU A 12 -17.81 -4.32 25.53
C LEU A 12 -18.31 -5.12 24.33
N VAL A 13 -17.74 -4.85 23.17
CA VAL A 13 -18.09 -5.53 21.94
C VAL A 13 -17.13 -6.69 21.78
N SER A 14 -17.67 -7.86 21.42
CA SER A 14 -16.90 -9.01 20.97
C SER A 14 -15.80 -8.57 19.99
N GLY A 15 -14.66 -9.26 19.98
CA GLY A 15 -13.50 -8.90 19.14
C GLY A 15 -13.84 -8.67 17.66
N VAL A 16 -14.87 -9.33 17.13
CA VAL A 16 -15.38 -9.13 15.76
C VAL A 16 -15.85 -7.69 15.52
N ALA A 17 -16.61 -7.10 16.44
CA ALA A 17 -17.09 -5.74 16.24
C ALA A 17 -15.97 -4.72 16.52
N GLN A 18 -15.06 -4.96 17.47
CA GLN A 18 -13.86 -4.11 17.59
C GLN A 18 -13.04 -4.09 16.29
N ALA A 19 -12.93 -5.22 15.59
CA ALA A 19 -12.30 -5.30 14.28
C ALA A 19 -13.12 -4.62 13.17
N GLN A 20 -14.40 -4.30 13.36
CA GLN A 20 -15.19 -3.57 12.35
C GLN A 20 -15.13 -2.05 12.52
N TRP A 21 -15.00 -1.58 13.76
CA TRP A 21 -15.12 -0.17 14.16
C TRP A 21 -13.80 0.62 14.21
N GLN A 22 -12.69 0.11 13.68
CA GLN A 22 -11.45 0.92 13.64
C GLN A 22 -11.53 2.02 12.57
N LYS A 23 -11.05 3.22 12.94
CA LYS A 23 -10.74 4.32 12.01
C LYS A 23 -9.86 3.82 10.85
N SER A 24 -9.84 4.54 9.74
CA SER A 24 -9.07 4.19 8.54
C SER A 24 -7.65 3.71 8.89
N LEU A 25 -7.28 2.52 8.40
CA LEU A 25 -5.95 1.97 8.62
C LEU A 25 -4.92 2.82 7.84
N PRO A 26 -3.79 3.20 8.44
CA PRO A 26 -2.75 3.89 7.71
C PRO A 26 -2.21 2.99 6.60
N SER A 27 -1.88 3.60 5.46
CA SER A 27 -1.19 2.89 4.38
C SER A 27 0.16 2.39 4.88
N LEU A 28 0.48 1.14 4.59
CA LEU A 28 1.78 0.53 4.89
C LEU A 28 2.54 0.30 3.60
N GLN A 29 3.86 0.43 3.64
CA GLN A 29 4.75 0.12 2.52
C GLN A 29 5.91 -0.75 3.01
N ILE A 30 6.24 -1.78 2.23
CA ILE A 30 7.48 -2.53 2.36
C ILE A 30 8.24 -2.52 1.03
N LYS A 31 9.55 -2.31 1.07
CA LYS A 31 10.42 -2.51 -0.11
C LYS A 31 10.89 -3.96 -0.13
N ASN A 32 10.87 -4.58 -1.31
CA ASN A 32 11.27 -5.97 -1.42
C ASN A 32 12.78 -6.12 -1.40
N ILE A 33 13.24 -7.17 -0.73
CA ILE A 33 14.62 -7.63 -0.85
C ILE A 33 14.68 -8.36 -2.21
N ASN A 34 15.78 -8.21 -2.95
CA ASN A 34 15.91 -8.73 -4.33
C ASN A 34 16.04 -10.28 -4.40
N ASP A 35 15.25 -11.04 -3.62
CA ASP A 35 15.14 -12.50 -3.65
C ASP A 35 13.86 -12.97 -4.38
N GLY A 36 13.72 -12.54 -5.64
CA GLY A 36 12.55 -12.85 -6.45
C GLY A 36 12.27 -14.35 -6.63
N THR A 37 11.06 -14.66 -7.12
CA THR A 37 10.72 -16.02 -7.54
C THR A 37 11.64 -16.40 -8.71
N ILE A 38 12.14 -17.63 -8.71
CA ILE A 38 13.21 -18.07 -9.62
C ILE A 38 12.65 -19.05 -10.65
N CYS A 39 12.94 -18.78 -11.92
CA CYS A 39 12.69 -19.72 -13.01
C CYS A 39 13.92 -20.59 -13.28
N TYR A 40 13.72 -21.90 -13.29
CA TYR A 40 14.78 -22.89 -13.49
C TYR A 40 14.81 -23.42 -14.93
N HIS A 41 16.01 -23.68 -15.43
CA HIS A 41 16.24 -24.37 -16.70
C HIS A 41 16.04 -25.88 -16.55
N LYS A 42 15.31 -26.49 -17.48
CA LYS A 42 15.36 -27.94 -17.73
C LYS A 42 16.00 -28.20 -19.10
N PRO A 43 17.04 -29.06 -19.22
CA PRO A 43 17.82 -29.19 -20.45
C PRO A 43 17.07 -29.90 -21.58
N GLU A 44 16.00 -30.65 -21.29
CA GLU A 44 15.27 -31.46 -22.25
C GLU A 44 14.60 -30.62 -23.35
N ASN A 45 14.75 -31.05 -24.61
CA ASN A 45 14.02 -30.47 -25.74
C ASN A 45 12.59 -31.02 -25.76
N THR A 46 11.59 -30.18 -25.47
CA THR A 46 10.18 -30.61 -25.49
C THR A 46 9.42 -30.17 -26.75
N ASN A 47 9.95 -29.18 -27.49
CA ASN A 47 9.38 -28.63 -28.73
C ASN A 47 7.93 -28.12 -28.58
N LEU A 48 7.52 -27.71 -27.38
CA LEU A 48 6.22 -27.09 -27.14
C LEU A 48 6.18 -25.69 -27.76
N ILE A 49 5.14 -25.40 -28.54
CA ILE A 49 4.89 -24.07 -29.11
C ILE A 49 3.48 -23.61 -28.71
N ILE A 50 3.43 -22.54 -27.91
CA ILE A 50 2.21 -21.82 -27.54
C ILE A 50 2.28 -20.43 -28.21
N PRO A 51 1.41 -20.13 -29.18
CA PRO A 51 1.44 -18.87 -29.90
C PRO A 51 0.97 -17.70 -29.03
N PRO A 52 1.28 -16.45 -29.42
CA PRO A 52 0.77 -15.27 -28.73
C PRO A 52 -0.76 -15.22 -28.61
N PRO A 53 -1.30 -14.51 -27.60
CA PRO A 53 -2.74 -14.32 -27.45
C PRO A 53 -3.38 -13.64 -28.66
N ALA A 54 -4.65 -13.95 -28.92
CA ALA A 54 -5.39 -13.35 -30.04
C ALA A 54 -5.47 -11.82 -29.95
N ALA A 55 -5.53 -11.25 -28.74
CA ALA A 55 -5.53 -9.80 -28.51
C ALA A 55 -4.22 -9.15 -29.00
N TYR A 56 -3.07 -9.75 -28.69
CA TYR A 56 -1.77 -9.31 -29.19
C TYR A 56 -1.72 -9.40 -30.72
N GLU A 57 -2.12 -10.53 -31.30
CA GLU A 57 -2.11 -10.74 -32.75
C GLU A 57 -3.01 -9.74 -33.50
N ALA A 58 -4.19 -9.45 -32.95
CA ALA A 58 -5.09 -8.45 -33.50
C ALA A 58 -4.47 -7.05 -33.47
N TRP A 59 -3.86 -6.67 -32.35
CA TRP A 59 -3.17 -5.39 -32.21
C TRP A 59 -1.96 -5.26 -33.14
N LYS A 60 -1.15 -6.31 -33.31
CA LYS A 60 0.00 -6.29 -34.23
C LYS A 60 -0.41 -6.15 -35.69
N LYS A 61 -1.59 -6.65 -36.08
CA LYS A 61 -2.16 -6.48 -37.42
C LYS A 61 -2.78 -5.10 -37.63
N ASN A 62 -3.38 -4.53 -36.59
CA ASN A 62 -4.02 -3.22 -36.62
C ASN A 62 -3.83 -2.52 -35.27
N THR A 63 -3.07 -1.44 -35.23
CA THR A 63 -2.78 -0.72 -33.98
C THR A 63 -4.03 -0.15 -33.31
N SER A 64 -5.10 0.13 -34.07
CA SER A 64 -6.40 0.54 -33.53
C SER A 64 -7.17 -0.60 -32.84
N ALA A 65 -6.73 -1.85 -32.99
CA ALA A 65 -7.28 -3.01 -32.29
C ALA A 65 -6.65 -3.23 -30.90
N LYS A 66 -5.77 -2.33 -30.43
CA LYS A 66 -5.26 -2.39 -29.05
C LYS A 66 -6.44 -2.27 -28.09
N THR A 67 -6.74 -3.36 -27.36
CA THR A 67 -7.93 -3.45 -26.52
C THR A 67 -7.75 -2.88 -25.12
N THR A 68 -6.51 -2.57 -24.72
CA THR A 68 -6.14 -2.38 -23.32
C THR A 68 -5.11 -1.26 -23.18
N ALA A 69 -5.30 -0.37 -22.20
CA ALA A 69 -4.61 0.93 -22.11
C ALA A 69 -3.30 0.93 -21.29
N THR A 70 -2.77 -0.24 -20.93
CA THR A 70 -1.56 -0.30 -20.10
C THR A 70 -0.32 0.16 -20.86
N THR A 71 0.44 1.02 -20.21
CA THR A 71 1.75 1.48 -20.67
C THR A 71 2.82 0.85 -19.80
N PHE A 72 3.72 0.09 -20.40
CA PHE A 72 4.92 -0.40 -19.71
C PHE A 72 6.11 0.49 -20.06
N GLN A 73 6.93 0.80 -19.06
CA GLN A 73 8.17 1.55 -19.22
C GLN A 73 9.32 0.68 -18.73
N VAL A 74 10.26 0.35 -19.61
CA VAL A 74 11.36 -0.57 -19.28
C VAL A 74 12.67 0.18 -19.25
N THR A 75 13.39 0.05 -18.14
CA THR A 75 14.78 0.47 -18.00
C THR A 75 15.68 -0.76 -18.13
N TYR A 76 16.46 -0.81 -19.21
CA TYR A 76 17.38 -1.92 -19.47
C TYR A 76 18.78 -1.62 -18.93
N VAL A 77 19.35 -2.59 -18.20
CA VAL A 77 20.74 -2.55 -17.71
C VAL A 77 21.51 -3.73 -18.30
N ASN A 78 22.59 -3.45 -19.03
CA ASN A 78 23.51 -4.43 -19.64
C ASN A 78 22.92 -5.39 -20.68
N PHE A 79 21.75 -5.10 -21.24
CA PHE A 79 21.14 -5.90 -22.31
C PHE A 79 21.76 -5.62 -23.68
N SER A 80 21.93 -6.66 -24.49
CA SER A 80 22.16 -6.53 -25.94
C SER A 80 20.89 -6.06 -26.67
N THR A 81 21.06 -5.47 -27.85
CA THR A 81 19.92 -5.00 -28.67
C THR A 81 18.92 -6.12 -29.00
N GLU A 82 19.41 -7.32 -29.35
CA GLU A 82 18.56 -8.47 -29.66
C GLU A 82 17.75 -8.94 -28.45
N ALA A 83 18.34 -8.92 -27.25
CA ALA A 83 17.65 -9.27 -26.02
C ALA A 83 16.59 -8.22 -25.65
N GLN A 84 16.86 -6.92 -25.88
CA GLN A 84 15.85 -5.86 -25.69
C GLN A 84 14.66 -6.04 -26.63
N VAL A 85 14.89 -6.40 -27.91
CA VAL A 85 13.81 -6.66 -28.87
C VAL A 85 12.95 -7.85 -28.45
N ALA A 86 13.57 -8.94 -28.00
CA ALA A 86 12.85 -10.09 -27.46
C ALA A 86 12.07 -9.74 -26.17
N PHE A 87 12.68 -9.00 -25.25
CA PHE A 87 12.02 -8.51 -24.04
C PHE A 87 10.79 -7.66 -24.37
N GLN A 88 10.93 -6.72 -25.31
CA GLN A 88 9.84 -5.83 -25.71
C GLN A 88 8.66 -6.63 -26.27
N LYS A 89 8.89 -7.75 -26.96
CA LYS A 89 7.78 -8.62 -27.40
C LYS A 89 6.98 -9.20 -26.22
N ALA A 90 7.63 -9.61 -25.13
CA ALA A 90 6.93 -10.08 -23.93
C ALA A 90 6.13 -8.94 -23.24
N VAL A 91 6.72 -7.74 -23.18
CA VAL A 91 6.04 -6.53 -22.67
C VAL A 91 4.81 -6.18 -23.51
N ASP A 92 4.95 -6.22 -24.82
CA ASP A 92 3.88 -5.97 -25.78
C ASP A 92 2.73 -6.98 -25.61
N ILE A 93 3.03 -8.24 -25.32
CA ILE A 93 2.02 -9.26 -24.99
C ILE A 93 1.27 -8.85 -23.71
N TRP A 94 1.97 -8.58 -22.61
CA TRP A 94 1.33 -8.15 -21.36
C TRP A 94 0.51 -6.86 -21.51
N ALA A 95 1.02 -5.88 -22.24
CA ALA A 95 0.31 -4.62 -22.53
C ALA A 95 -1.00 -4.82 -23.30
N SER A 96 -1.17 -5.95 -23.99
CA SER A 96 -2.43 -6.32 -24.65
C SER A 96 -3.40 -7.07 -23.74
N LEU A 97 -2.95 -7.60 -22.60
CA LEU A 97 -3.72 -8.51 -21.75
C LEU A 97 -4.26 -7.86 -20.48
N ILE A 98 -3.57 -6.88 -19.90
CA ILE A 98 -3.96 -6.22 -18.64
C ILE A 98 -4.27 -4.75 -18.86
N GLU A 99 -5.14 -4.18 -18.02
CA GLU A 99 -5.54 -2.77 -18.02
C GLU A 99 -5.01 -2.08 -16.76
N SER A 100 -4.45 -0.87 -16.90
CA SER A 100 -4.03 -0.03 -15.79
C SER A 100 -4.17 1.44 -16.19
N PRO A 101 -4.76 2.30 -15.32
CA PRO A 101 -4.83 3.74 -15.55
C PRO A 101 -3.48 4.45 -15.33
N VAL A 102 -2.48 3.74 -14.80
CA VAL A 102 -1.13 4.24 -14.52
C VAL A 102 -0.08 3.36 -15.20
N PRO A 103 1.09 3.91 -15.59
CA PRO A 103 2.18 3.12 -16.16
C PRO A 103 2.69 2.02 -15.23
N ILE A 104 3.28 0.97 -15.79
CA ILE A 104 4.03 -0.05 -15.04
C ILE A 104 5.50 0.05 -15.42
N ARG A 105 6.36 0.38 -14.47
CA ARG A 105 7.81 0.52 -14.64
C ARG A 105 8.53 -0.79 -14.32
N ILE A 106 9.37 -1.25 -15.24
CA ILE A 106 10.22 -2.43 -15.07
C ILE A 106 11.68 -2.02 -15.07
N LEU A 107 12.43 -2.40 -14.04
CA LEU A 107 13.88 -2.41 -14.06
C LEU A 107 14.35 -3.82 -14.48
N ALA A 108 14.90 -3.94 -15.68
CA ALA A 108 15.40 -5.18 -16.24
C ALA A 108 16.94 -5.21 -16.20
N VAL A 109 17.52 -6.18 -15.50
CA VAL A 109 18.98 -6.31 -15.32
C VAL A 109 19.51 -7.60 -15.93
N TRP A 110 20.45 -7.47 -16.87
CA TRP A 110 21.19 -8.59 -17.45
C TRP A 110 22.49 -8.81 -16.66
N GLN A 111 22.56 -9.88 -15.87
CA GLN A 111 23.68 -10.12 -14.95
C GLN A 111 23.96 -11.61 -14.75
N PRO A 112 25.19 -12.02 -14.38
CA PRO A 112 25.48 -13.43 -14.12
C PRO A 112 24.72 -13.89 -12.87
N ILE A 113 24.05 -15.04 -12.97
CA ILE A 113 23.34 -15.66 -11.86
C ILE A 113 23.88 -17.08 -11.67
N THR A 114 24.19 -17.44 -10.42
CA THR A 114 24.64 -18.78 -10.04
C THR A 114 23.72 -19.38 -9.00
N ASP A 115 23.45 -20.68 -9.09
CA ASP A 115 22.77 -21.39 -8.02
C ASP A 115 23.66 -21.61 -6.78
N SER A 116 23.11 -22.23 -5.75
CA SER A 116 23.83 -22.52 -4.49
C SER A 116 25.06 -23.42 -4.67
N ASN A 117 25.19 -24.10 -5.81
CA ASN A 117 26.32 -24.96 -6.15
C ASN A 117 27.31 -24.26 -7.11
N GLY A 118 27.09 -22.99 -7.44
CA GLY A 118 27.93 -22.21 -8.35
C GLY A 118 27.66 -22.46 -9.83
N SER A 119 26.59 -23.16 -10.20
CA SER A 119 26.25 -23.40 -11.61
C SER A 119 25.57 -22.17 -12.22
N THR A 120 26.00 -21.80 -13.42
CA THR A 120 25.38 -20.73 -14.23
C THR A 120 24.32 -21.24 -15.21
N ASN A 121 24.05 -22.55 -15.22
CA ASN A 121 23.20 -23.18 -16.23
C ASN A 121 21.80 -23.56 -15.71
N THR A 122 21.53 -23.37 -14.42
CA THR A 122 20.30 -23.84 -13.77
C THR A 122 19.26 -22.75 -13.57
N ILE A 123 19.68 -21.50 -13.39
CA ILE A 123 18.78 -20.35 -13.18
C ILE A 123 18.73 -19.51 -14.45
N LEU A 124 17.53 -19.28 -14.96
CA LEU A 124 17.29 -18.49 -16.17
C LEU A 124 17.09 -17.01 -15.85
N GLY A 125 16.33 -16.74 -14.78
CA GLY A 125 16.00 -15.40 -14.34
C GLY A 125 15.21 -15.42 -13.03
N GLY A 126 14.78 -14.24 -12.61
CA GLY A 126 13.88 -14.08 -11.49
C GLY A 126 13.29 -12.67 -11.46
N ALA A 127 12.09 -12.54 -10.93
CA ALA A 127 11.43 -11.26 -10.76
C ALA A 127 10.61 -11.17 -9.48
N SER A 128 10.39 -9.93 -9.07
CA SER A 128 9.55 -9.57 -7.93
C SER A 128 8.94 -8.19 -8.13
N PRO A 129 7.84 -7.88 -7.42
CA PRO A 129 7.44 -6.50 -7.23
C PRO A 129 8.60 -5.74 -6.57
N TRP A 130 8.78 -4.45 -6.86
CA TRP A 130 9.80 -3.62 -6.19
C TRP A 130 9.41 -3.31 -4.73
N SER A 131 8.14 -3.03 -4.52
CA SER A 131 7.55 -2.77 -3.22
C SER A 131 6.15 -3.33 -3.15
N ASN A 132 5.61 -3.43 -1.94
CA ASN A 132 4.22 -3.76 -1.71
C ASN A 132 3.55 -2.75 -0.79
N PHE A 133 2.25 -2.53 -1.00
CA PHE A 133 1.42 -1.61 -0.23
C PHE A 133 0.23 -2.32 0.40
N ALA A 134 -0.10 -1.99 1.64
CA ALA A 134 -1.33 -2.45 2.31
C ALA A 134 -2.17 -1.25 2.76
N ASN A 135 -3.48 -1.45 2.87
CA ASN A 135 -4.44 -0.47 3.40
C ASN A 135 -4.49 0.87 2.64
N PHE A 136 -4.06 0.90 1.38
CA PHE A 136 -4.24 2.07 0.52
C PHE A 136 -5.72 2.24 0.13
N ASP A 137 -6.11 3.45 -0.26
CA ASP A 137 -7.49 3.70 -0.71
C ASP A 137 -7.80 2.92 -2.00
N GLY A 138 -8.79 2.02 -1.93
CA GLY A 138 -9.14 1.12 -3.01
C GLY A 138 -8.74 -0.34 -2.80
N ALA A 139 -8.02 -0.68 -1.72
CA ALA A 139 -7.66 -2.06 -1.38
C ALA A 139 -8.90 -2.93 -1.10
N PRO A 140 -9.17 -3.99 -1.92
CA PRO A 140 -10.32 -4.87 -1.71
C PRO A 140 -10.19 -5.79 -0.49
N LEU A 141 -8.96 -6.22 -0.19
CA LEU A 141 -8.57 -6.95 1.00
C LEU A 141 -7.70 -6.03 1.87
N LEU A 142 -8.13 -5.78 3.10
CA LEU A 142 -7.37 -4.99 4.08
C LEU A 142 -6.42 -5.88 4.87
N SER A 143 -5.35 -5.27 5.40
CA SER A 143 -4.24 -5.99 6.05
C SER A 143 -3.59 -7.03 5.13
N THR A 144 -3.49 -6.68 3.84
CA THR A 144 -2.89 -7.51 2.78
C THR A 144 -1.95 -6.63 1.94
N TYR A 145 -0.73 -7.11 1.69
CA TYR A 145 0.28 -6.44 0.89
C TYR A 145 0.10 -6.72 -0.61
N TYR A 146 -0.20 -5.70 -1.40
CA TYR A 146 -0.34 -5.78 -2.85
C TYR A 146 0.97 -5.42 -3.53
N PRO A 147 1.39 -6.14 -4.59
CA PRO A 147 2.42 -5.68 -5.51
C PRO A 147 2.14 -4.23 -5.92
N VAL A 148 3.15 -3.37 -5.91
CA VAL A 148 2.98 -1.94 -6.18
C VAL A 148 2.22 -1.67 -7.49
N SER A 149 2.53 -2.40 -8.57
CA SER A 149 1.81 -2.27 -9.85
C SER A 149 0.30 -2.55 -9.74
N LEU A 150 -0.10 -3.55 -8.94
CA LEU A 150 -1.51 -3.85 -8.67
C LEU A 150 -2.13 -2.83 -7.69
N ALA A 151 -1.38 -2.40 -6.67
CA ALA A 151 -1.82 -1.41 -5.71
C ALA A 151 -2.15 -0.08 -6.39
N GLU A 152 -1.28 0.39 -7.28
CA GLU A 152 -1.44 1.65 -8.02
C GLU A 152 -2.59 1.58 -9.02
N LYS A 153 -2.75 0.44 -9.72
CA LYS A 153 -3.94 0.18 -10.54
C LYS A 153 -5.22 0.34 -9.72
N LEU A 154 -5.31 -0.34 -8.57
CA LEU A 154 -6.49 -0.33 -7.71
C LEU A 154 -6.74 1.05 -7.06
N ALA A 155 -5.68 1.80 -6.76
CA ALA A 155 -5.75 3.16 -6.26
C ALA A 155 -6.11 4.18 -7.35
N GLY A 156 -5.87 3.86 -8.63
CA GLY A 156 -6.03 4.76 -9.77
C GLY A 156 -4.95 5.85 -9.85
N ARG A 157 -3.83 5.68 -9.13
CA ARG A 157 -2.73 6.65 -9.05
C ARG A 157 -1.44 5.97 -8.59
N GLU A 158 -0.32 6.60 -8.91
CA GLU A 158 1.00 6.22 -8.40
C GLU A 158 1.05 6.31 -6.86
N LEU A 159 1.73 5.35 -6.23
CA LEU A 159 1.91 5.20 -4.79
C LEU A 159 3.39 5.21 -4.40
N ASN A 160 4.31 4.82 -5.28
CA ASN A 160 5.75 4.95 -5.09
C ASN A 160 6.32 6.20 -5.81
N SER A 161 7.63 6.42 -5.66
CA SER A 161 8.32 7.51 -6.35
C SER A 161 8.38 7.27 -7.85
N SER A 162 8.27 8.35 -8.64
CA SER A 162 8.40 8.26 -10.11
C SER A 162 9.74 7.65 -10.62
N ASN A 163 10.76 7.59 -9.75
CA ASN A 163 12.07 6.99 -10.05
C ASN A 163 12.20 5.54 -9.56
N ASP A 164 11.28 5.06 -8.72
CA ASP A 164 11.28 3.67 -8.26
C ASP A 164 10.60 2.79 -9.32
N PRO A 165 11.16 1.63 -9.71
CA PRO A 165 10.43 0.70 -10.56
C PRO A 165 9.26 0.06 -9.80
N ASP A 166 8.35 -0.58 -10.53
CA ASP A 166 7.25 -1.35 -9.96
C ASP A 166 7.57 -2.84 -9.95
N ILE A 167 8.34 -3.29 -10.95
CA ILE A 167 8.86 -4.64 -11.09
C ILE A 167 10.38 -4.59 -11.21
N TYR A 168 11.06 -5.41 -10.43
CA TYR A 168 12.47 -5.74 -10.65
C TYR A 168 12.57 -7.12 -11.30
N ALA A 169 13.30 -7.20 -12.42
CA ALA A 169 13.52 -8.44 -13.13
C ALA A 169 15.00 -8.60 -13.50
N GLN A 170 15.54 -9.78 -13.25
CA GLN A 170 16.93 -10.12 -13.56
C GLN A 170 17.01 -11.38 -14.43
N PHE A 171 17.97 -11.41 -15.35
CA PHE A 171 18.13 -12.50 -16.31
C PHE A 171 19.60 -12.89 -16.43
N ASN A 172 19.85 -14.19 -16.52
CA ASN A 172 21.18 -14.74 -16.40
C ASN A 172 22.05 -14.50 -17.64
N SER A 173 22.97 -13.55 -17.54
CA SER A 173 23.90 -13.21 -18.60
C SER A 173 25.00 -14.27 -18.83
N ALA A 174 25.21 -15.18 -17.87
CA ALA A 174 26.18 -16.26 -17.98
C ALA A 174 25.59 -17.53 -18.62
N PHE A 175 24.27 -17.61 -18.76
CA PHE A 175 23.61 -18.67 -19.51
C PHE A 175 23.84 -18.46 -21.02
N THR A 176 24.47 -19.42 -21.70
CA THR A 176 24.91 -19.27 -23.10
C THR A 176 23.93 -19.82 -24.13
N ASN A 177 22.86 -20.47 -23.67
CA ASN A 177 21.90 -21.18 -24.51
C ASN A 177 20.60 -20.40 -24.74
N TRP A 178 20.68 -19.08 -24.82
CA TRP A 178 19.53 -18.24 -25.17
C TRP A 178 19.17 -18.30 -26.66
N SER A 179 17.86 -18.28 -26.95
CA SER A 179 17.29 -17.90 -28.23
C SER A 179 16.56 -16.56 -28.08
N PHE A 180 16.94 -15.56 -28.88
CA PHE A 180 16.29 -14.25 -28.94
C PHE A 180 15.33 -14.11 -30.14
N ARG A 181 14.96 -15.23 -30.78
CA ARG A 181 14.06 -15.21 -31.93
C ARG A 181 12.68 -14.72 -31.53
N THR A 182 12.08 -13.89 -32.39
CA THR A 182 10.75 -13.32 -32.16
C THR A 182 9.67 -13.93 -33.05
N ASP A 183 10.01 -14.89 -33.90
CA ASP A 183 9.10 -15.50 -34.89
C ASP A 183 8.29 -16.69 -34.35
N GLY A 184 8.51 -17.07 -33.09
CA GLY A 184 7.80 -18.19 -32.46
C GLY A 184 8.30 -19.57 -32.90
N VAL A 185 9.49 -19.64 -33.51
CA VAL A 185 10.11 -20.91 -33.93
C VAL A 185 11.04 -21.42 -32.85
N ALA A 186 10.80 -22.65 -32.40
CA ALA A 186 11.65 -23.34 -31.43
C ALA A 186 13.05 -23.63 -32.03
N VAL A 187 14.09 -23.50 -31.19
CA VAL A 187 15.47 -23.78 -31.56
C VAL A 187 15.99 -24.88 -30.63
N THR A 188 16.44 -26.00 -31.20
CA THR A 188 17.00 -27.12 -30.45
C THR A 188 18.16 -26.65 -29.56
N ASP A 189 18.19 -27.15 -28.33
CA ASP A 189 19.20 -26.85 -27.29
C ASP A 189 19.28 -25.37 -26.86
N LYS A 190 18.28 -24.57 -27.23
CA LYS A 190 18.17 -23.17 -26.79
C LYS A 190 16.88 -22.91 -26.03
N THR A 191 16.97 -22.11 -24.98
CA THR A 191 15.85 -21.61 -24.19
C THR A 191 15.31 -20.33 -24.82
N ASP A 192 13.99 -20.26 -25.04
CA ASP A 192 13.34 -19.06 -25.60
C ASP A 192 13.31 -17.92 -24.58
N PHE A 193 14.01 -16.83 -24.88
CA PHE A 193 14.14 -15.71 -23.94
C PHE A 193 12.82 -14.98 -23.69
N ILE A 194 11.95 -14.89 -24.71
CA ILE A 194 10.63 -14.24 -24.58
C ILE A 194 9.78 -14.97 -23.56
N SER A 195 9.78 -16.31 -23.58
CA SER A 195 9.04 -17.15 -22.62
C SER A 195 9.50 -16.88 -21.18
N VAL A 196 10.81 -16.79 -20.95
CA VAL A 196 11.35 -16.45 -19.62
C VAL A 196 10.92 -15.03 -19.21
N VAL A 197 11.08 -14.02 -20.08
CA VAL A 197 10.65 -12.64 -19.73
C VAL A 197 9.15 -12.58 -19.43
N LEU A 198 8.33 -13.26 -20.23
CA LEU A 198 6.88 -13.27 -20.06
C LEU A 198 6.48 -13.91 -18.72
N HIS A 199 7.15 -15.00 -18.34
CA HIS A 199 7.02 -15.68 -17.05
C HIS A 199 7.41 -14.76 -15.88
N GLU A 200 8.60 -14.14 -15.95
CA GLU A 200 9.10 -13.28 -14.88
C GLU A 200 8.24 -12.03 -14.66
N ILE A 201 7.71 -11.42 -15.72
CA ILE A 201 6.75 -10.32 -15.58
C ILE A 201 5.48 -10.81 -14.83
N GLY A 202 5.05 -12.06 -15.04
CA GLY A 202 3.94 -12.66 -14.28
C GLY A 202 4.16 -12.65 -12.77
N HIS A 203 5.38 -12.95 -12.31
CA HIS A 203 5.75 -12.84 -10.89
C HIS A 203 5.71 -11.38 -10.41
N GLY A 204 6.24 -10.44 -11.21
CA GLY A 204 6.18 -9.01 -10.91
C GLY A 204 4.74 -8.45 -10.80
N LEU A 205 3.78 -9.03 -11.54
CA LEU A 205 2.35 -8.69 -11.48
C LEU A 205 1.61 -9.33 -10.30
N GLY A 206 2.27 -10.20 -9.53
CA GLY A 206 1.76 -10.73 -8.27
C GLY A 206 1.50 -12.23 -8.22
N ILE A 207 1.86 -13.01 -9.24
CA ILE A 207 1.88 -14.47 -9.12
C ILE A 207 3.08 -14.86 -8.25
N THR A 208 2.91 -14.80 -6.93
CA THR A 208 3.98 -15.02 -5.95
C THR A 208 3.35 -15.52 -4.64
N LYS A 209 4.11 -15.60 -3.56
CA LYS A 209 3.65 -16.07 -2.24
C LYS A 209 4.23 -15.25 -1.10
N ALA A 210 3.54 -15.22 0.03
CA ALA A 210 4.16 -14.81 1.29
C ALA A 210 4.70 -16.00 2.12
N TYR A 211 4.37 -17.24 1.75
CA TYR A 211 4.66 -18.43 2.53
C TYR A 211 6.10 -18.96 2.40
N SER A 212 6.62 -19.48 3.51
CA SER A 212 7.85 -20.28 3.59
C SER A 212 7.73 -21.39 4.64
N VAL A 213 8.78 -22.19 4.82
CA VAL A 213 8.84 -23.23 5.85
C VAL A 213 10.13 -23.14 6.65
N THR A 214 10.05 -23.47 7.95
CA THR A 214 11.18 -23.81 8.81
C THR A 214 11.25 -25.34 8.95
N PRO A 215 12.22 -25.90 9.70
CA PRO A 215 12.23 -27.32 9.99
C PRO A 215 10.92 -27.83 10.64
N THR A 216 10.23 -26.98 11.42
CA THR A 216 9.05 -27.36 12.21
C THR A 216 7.75 -26.74 11.73
N ASP A 217 7.78 -25.54 11.16
CA ASP A 217 6.59 -24.72 10.94
C ASP A 217 6.46 -24.19 9.51
N GLY A 218 5.23 -24.00 9.05
CA GLY A 218 4.90 -23.15 7.92
C GLY A 218 4.76 -21.73 8.43
N ILE A 219 5.33 -20.76 7.72
CA ILE A 219 5.44 -19.37 8.15
C ILE A 219 5.06 -18.42 7.03
N ILE A 220 4.77 -17.18 7.41
CA ILE A 220 4.91 -16.02 6.52
C ILE A 220 6.37 -15.56 6.59
N THR A 221 6.97 -15.24 5.45
CA THR A 221 8.36 -14.74 5.43
C THR A 221 8.47 -13.47 6.26
N ALA A 222 9.66 -13.21 6.82
CA ALA A 222 9.90 -12.04 7.67
C ALA A 222 9.56 -10.71 6.97
N GLN A 223 9.66 -10.68 5.64
CA GLN A 223 9.32 -9.54 4.80
C GLN A 223 7.83 -9.17 4.83
N PHE A 224 6.94 -10.16 4.73
CA PHE A 224 5.50 -9.94 4.69
C PHE A 224 4.85 -10.01 6.07
N SER A 225 5.48 -10.71 7.02
CA SER A 225 4.94 -10.95 8.35
C SER A 225 4.55 -9.64 9.06
N PRO A 226 3.35 -9.56 9.67
CA PRO A 226 2.38 -10.65 9.87
C PRO A 226 1.30 -10.74 8.78
N LEU A 227 1.44 -10.06 7.65
CA LEU A 227 0.38 -9.93 6.64
C LEU A 227 0.61 -10.86 5.43
N HIS A 228 -0.46 -11.12 4.69
CA HIS A 228 -0.44 -11.93 3.46
C HIS A 228 -0.39 -11.05 2.22
N ILE A 229 -0.34 -11.68 1.05
CA ILE A 229 -0.56 -11.02 -0.26
C ILE A 229 -1.87 -11.50 -0.90
N PRO A 230 -2.43 -10.79 -1.92
CA PRO A 230 -3.71 -11.17 -2.53
C PRO A 230 -3.75 -12.62 -3.01
N TYR A 231 -2.64 -13.13 -3.55
CA TYR A 231 -2.51 -14.51 -4.03
C TYR A 231 -2.85 -15.55 -2.94
N ASP A 232 -2.33 -15.36 -1.72
CA ASP A 232 -2.49 -16.31 -0.61
C ASP A 232 -3.96 -16.49 -0.21
N HIS A 233 -4.77 -15.44 -0.33
CA HIS A 233 -6.20 -15.46 -0.02
C HIS A 233 -7.03 -16.36 -0.93
N PHE A 234 -6.45 -16.88 -2.03
CA PHE A 234 -7.11 -17.83 -2.93
C PHE A 234 -6.53 -19.25 -2.82
N ILE A 235 -5.50 -19.47 -2.00
CA ILE A 235 -4.89 -20.79 -1.85
C ILE A 235 -5.67 -21.63 -0.84
N GLU A 236 -5.99 -22.85 -1.24
CA GLU A 236 -6.66 -23.83 -0.41
C GLU A 236 -6.02 -25.21 -0.52
N ASN A 237 -6.22 -26.03 0.51
CA ASN A 237 -5.83 -27.44 0.48
C ASN A 237 -6.86 -28.32 -0.24
N ASN A 238 -6.58 -29.61 -0.34
CA ASN A 238 -7.44 -30.61 -0.99
C ASN A 238 -8.86 -30.71 -0.41
N ASN A 239 -9.07 -30.28 0.84
CA ASN A 239 -10.38 -30.28 1.48
C ASN A 239 -11.17 -28.98 1.23
N GLY A 240 -10.63 -28.04 0.44
CA GLY A 240 -11.23 -26.72 0.22
C GLY A 240 -11.10 -25.77 1.40
N ILE A 241 -10.14 -26.01 2.29
CA ILE A 241 -9.84 -25.09 3.40
C ILE A 241 -8.84 -24.06 2.90
N ASN A 242 -9.26 -22.80 2.90
CA ASN A 242 -8.40 -21.66 2.56
C ASN A 242 -7.28 -21.51 3.60
N LEU A 243 -6.05 -21.28 3.13
CA LEU A 243 -4.88 -21.28 4.03
C LEU A 243 -4.89 -20.11 5.03
N VAL A 244 -5.36 -18.93 4.63
CA VAL A 244 -5.47 -17.76 5.53
C VAL A 244 -6.55 -17.99 6.60
N GLN A 245 -7.70 -18.54 6.21
CA GLN A 245 -8.84 -18.73 7.12
C GLN A 245 -8.73 -19.97 8.00
N GLY A 246 -7.96 -20.98 7.56
CA GLY A 246 -7.90 -22.29 8.22
C GLY A 246 -6.69 -22.51 9.12
N PHE A 247 -5.66 -21.67 9.03
CA PHE A 247 -4.38 -21.89 9.69
C PHE A 247 -3.82 -20.60 10.28
N THR A 248 -3.04 -20.74 11.35
CA THR A 248 -2.32 -19.63 11.99
C THR A 248 -0.81 -19.86 11.83
N PRO A 249 -0.11 -19.03 11.03
CA PRO A 249 1.35 -19.02 10.99
C PRO A 249 1.94 -18.36 12.26
N PRO A 250 3.10 -18.82 12.76
CA PRO A 250 3.80 -20.05 12.39
C PRO A 250 3.09 -21.29 12.94
N SER A 251 2.96 -22.37 12.14
CA SER A 251 2.51 -23.66 12.67
C SER A 251 2.94 -24.88 11.85
N ALA A 252 3.15 -26.00 12.56
CA ALA A 252 3.38 -27.31 11.95
C ALA A 252 2.22 -27.80 11.07
N ALA A 253 0.98 -27.43 11.42
CA ALA A 253 -0.20 -27.74 10.61
C ALA A 253 -0.11 -27.07 9.23
N LEU A 254 0.22 -25.78 9.19
CA LEU A 254 0.45 -25.07 7.93
C LEU A 254 1.62 -25.68 7.16
N ARG A 255 2.72 -26.05 7.83
CA ARG A 255 3.88 -26.69 7.19
C ARG A 255 3.47 -27.91 6.36
N ASN A 256 2.63 -28.77 6.93
CA ASN A 256 2.19 -30.00 6.28
C ASN A 256 1.42 -29.72 4.98
N GLU A 257 0.65 -28.64 4.93
CA GLU A 257 -0.05 -28.21 3.72
C GLU A 257 0.94 -27.66 2.67
N LEU A 258 1.86 -26.78 3.08
CA LEU A 258 2.86 -26.16 2.19
C LEU A 258 3.83 -27.18 1.57
N THR A 259 3.98 -28.35 2.17
CA THR A 259 4.79 -29.48 1.66
C THR A 259 3.95 -30.72 1.30
N GLY A 260 2.63 -30.57 1.16
CA GLY A 260 1.70 -31.69 1.05
C GLY A 260 1.39 -32.16 -0.38
N GLY A 261 1.81 -31.42 -1.42
CA GLY A 261 1.52 -31.75 -2.82
C GLY A 261 0.10 -31.47 -3.29
N ALA A 262 -0.76 -30.89 -2.45
CA ALA A 262 -2.19 -30.80 -2.68
C ALA A 262 -2.77 -29.40 -2.38
N LEU A 263 -2.11 -28.38 -2.93
CA LEU A 263 -2.58 -26.99 -2.90
C LEU A 263 -3.20 -26.57 -4.23
N PHE A 264 -4.20 -25.72 -4.15
CA PHE A 264 -4.97 -25.23 -5.28
C PHE A 264 -5.27 -23.75 -5.13
N PHE A 265 -5.22 -23.00 -6.23
CA PHE A 265 -5.79 -21.66 -6.31
C PHE A 265 -7.25 -21.77 -6.70
N ARG A 266 -8.15 -21.31 -5.82
CA ARG A 266 -9.59 -21.30 -6.06
C ARG A 266 -10.01 -20.02 -6.76
N SER A 267 -10.37 -20.14 -8.03
CA SER A 267 -10.86 -19.03 -8.83
C SER A 267 -12.36 -19.18 -9.09
N PRO A 268 -13.24 -18.33 -8.52
CA PRO A 268 -14.67 -18.36 -8.85
C PRO A 268 -14.92 -18.12 -10.34
N LEU A 269 -13.97 -17.50 -11.04
CA LEU A 269 -14.02 -17.26 -12.48
C LEU A 269 -13.76 -18.52 -13.31
N LEU A 270 -13.23 -19.61 -12.76
CA LEU A 270 -13.05 -20.87 -13.50
C LEU A 270 -14.40 -21.62 -13.70
N PRO A 271 -14.51 -22.50 -14.72
CA PRO A 271 -15.71 -23.32 -14.91
C PRO A 271 -15.73 -24.50 -13.93
N LYS A 272 -16.89 -24.73 -13.28
CA LYS A 272 -17.05 -25.78 -12.23
C LYS A 272 -16.85 -27.20 -12.75
N SER A 273 -16.85 -27.39 -14.06
CA SER A 273 -16.58 -28.66 -14.72
C SER A 273 -15.62 -28.42 -15.89
N PRO A 274 -14.56 -29.24 -16.08
CA PRO A 274 -14.17 -30.44 -15.32
C PRO A 274 -13.20 -30.18 -14.14
N ILE A 275 -12.83 -28.92 -13.85
CA ILE A 275 -11.68 -28.56 -12.98
C ILE A 275 -12.12 -28.03 -11.58
N ASP A 276 -13.39 -28.17 -11.17
CA ASP A 276 -13.94 -27.68 -9.89
C ASP A 276 -13.45 -26.29 -9.45
N ASN A 277 -13.26 -25.37 -10.41
CA ASN A 277 -12.77 -24.01 -10.16
C ASN A 277 -11.39 -23.89 -9.48
N ARG A 278 -10.54 -24.93 -9.57
CA ARG A 278 -9.28 -25.01 -8.83
C ARG A 278 -8.08 -25.23 -9.75
N ALA A 279 -7.14 -24.29 -9.78
CA ALA A 279 -5.86 -24.47 -10.45
C ALA A 279 -4.85 -25.10 -9.49
N LYS A 280 -4.38 -26.32 -9.77
CA LYS A 280 -3.36 -26.98 -8.93
C LYS A 280 -2.04 -26.20 -8.87
N ILE A 281 -1.49 -26.04 -7.68
CA ILE A 281 -0.29 -25.26 -7.40
C ILE A 281 0.89 -26.18 -7.09
N TYR A 282 2.09 -25.78 -7.53
CA TYR A 282 3.31 -26.51 -7.29
C TYR A 282 3.71 -26.46 -5.80
N ALA A 283 3.39 -27.51 -5.05
CA ALA A 283 3.67 -27.63 -3.62
C ALA A 283 4.43 -28.94 -3.31
N PRO A 284 5.67 -29.12 -3.82
CA PRO A 284 6.43 -30.36 -3.66
C PRO A 284 6.68 -30.74 -2.19
N ALA A 285 6.94 -32.03 -1.94
CA ALA A 285 7.27 -32.55 -0.60
C ALA A 285 8.53 -31.91 0.01
N THR A 286 9.52 -31.59 -0.84
CA THR A 286 10.66 -30.76 -0.46
C THR A 286 10.37 -29.34 -0.90
N PHE A 287 10.19 -28.44 0.07
CA PHE A 287 9.93 -27.03 -0.23
C PHE A 287 11.11 -26.40 -0.98
N ALA A 288 10.84 -25.87 -2.16
CA ALA A 288 11.79 -25.11 -2.96
C ALA A 288 11.52 -23.62 -2.75
N GLY A 289 12.40 -22.92 -2.03
CA GLY A 289 12.20 -21.52 -1.63
C GLY A 289 11.76 -20.62 -2.79
N GLY A 290 12.49 -20.69 -3.91
CA GLY A 290 12.23 -19.88 -5.11
C GLY A 290 11.09 -20.37 -6.02
N SER A 291 10.40 -21.48 -5.73
CA SER A 291 9.36 -22.00 -6.65
C SER A 291 8.09 -22.52 -5.99
N SER A 292 8.17 -23.20 -4.84
CA SER A 292 6.98 -23.78 -4.18
C SER A 292 5.93 -22.70 -3.96
N ILE A 293 4.68 -22.94 -4.35
CA ILE A 293 3.49 -22.09 -4.16
C ILE A 293 3.42 -20.86 -5.08
N ALA A 294 4.53 -20.45 -5.71
CA ALA A 294 4.54 -19.34 -6.66
C ALA A 294 4.30 -19.79 -8.12
N HIS A 295 4.02 -21.08 -8.36
CA HIS A 295 3.89 -21.65 -9.70
C HIS A 295 2.69 -22.60 -9.83
N LEU A 296 2.21 -22.77 -11.06
CA LEU A 296 1.33 -23.86 -11.43
C LEU A 296 2.06 -25.21 -11.36
N ASP A 297 1.33 -26.27 -11.02
CA ASP A 297 1.91 -27.62 -10.89
C ASP A 297 2.48 -28.15 -12.22
N GLU A 298 3.81 -28.34 -12.28
CA GLU A 298 4.53 -28.82 -13.47
C GLU A 298 3.91 -30.11 -14.03
N ALA A 299 3.65 -31.11 -13.18
CA ALA A 299 3.14 -32.41 -13.62
C ALA A 299 1.74 -32.31 -14.25
N THR A 300 0.96 -31.30 -13.89
CA THR A 300 -0.40 -31.10 -14.38
C THR A 300 -0.44 -30.27 -15.66
N TYR A 301 0.41 -29.24 -15.79
CA TYR A 301 0.28 -28.25 -16.85
C TYR A 301 1.40 -28.22 -17.87
N ASN A 302 2.50 -28.95 -17.66
CA ASN A 302 3.55 -29.09 -18.66
C ASN A 302 2.99 -29.64 -19.98
N GLY A 303 3.41 -29.08 -21.11
CA GLY A 303 2.89 -29.43 -22.43
C GLY A 303 1.47 -28.94 -22.74
N THR A 304 0.87 -28.12 -21.87
CA THR A 304 -0.48 -27.55 -22.07
C THR A 304 -0.44 -26.06 -22.39
N ALA A 305 -1.59 -25.49 -22.77
CA ALA A 305 -1.72 -24.05 -22.99
C ALA A 305 -1.50 -23.17 -21.74
N ASN A 306 -1.38 -23.77 -20.54
CA ASN A 306 -1.11 -23.06 -19.28
C ASN A 306 0.29 -23.39 -18.72
N ALA A 307 1.20 -23.91 -19.55
CA ALA A 307 2.54 -24.30 -19.13
C ALA A 307 3.44 -23.12 -18.73
N LEU A 308 3.15 -21.89 -19.16
CA LEU A 308 4.07 -20.76 -18.97
C LEU A 308 4.49 -20.57 -17.50
N MET A 309 3.54 -20.60 -16.56
CA MET A 309 3.79 -20.33 -15.13
C MET A 309 4.09 -21.60 -14.32
N THR A 310 4.58 -22.66 -14.95
CA THR A 310 5.16 -23.80 -14.22
C THR A 310 6.64 -23.51 -13.88
N PRO A 311 7.24 -24.17 -12.87
CA PRO A 311 8.54 -23.75 -12.31
C PRO A 311 9.77 -23.99 -13.21
N PHE A 312 9.61 -24.66 -14.36
CA PHE A 312 10.72 -25.05 -15.22
C PHE A 312 10.44 -24.71 -16.69
N ILE A 313 11.40 -24.07 -17.36
CA ILE A 313 11.34 -23.82 -18.80
C ILE A 313 12.42 -24.65 -19.50
N GLY A 314 11.97 -25.41 -20.51
CA GLY A 314 12.77 -26.34 -21.27
C GLY A 314 13.48 -25.74 -22.47
N SER A 315 14.50 -26.45 -22.96
CA SER A 315 15.04 -26.19 -24.29
C SER A 315 13.94 -26.39 -25.34
N ALA A 316 13.96 -25.55 -26.39
CA ALA A 316 12.97 -25.59 -27.46
C ALA A 316 11.50 -25.42 -27.00
N GLU A 317 11.25 -24.88 -25.80
CA GLU A 317 9.91 -24.42 -25.37
C GLU A 317 9.71 -22.97 -25.77
N VAL A 318 8.67 -22.72 -26.56
CA VAL A 318 8.25 -21.39 -26.99
C VAL A 318 6.84 -21.16 -26.47
N MET A 319 6.72 -20.42 -25.37
CA MET A 319 5.48 -20.17 -24.66
C MET A 319 5.15 -18.68 -24.66
N HIS A 320 4.54 -18.16 -25.72
CA HIS A 320 4.28 -16.72 -25.87
C HIS A 320 2.88 -16.32 -25.36
N ASN A 321 2.29 -17.08 -24.44
CA ASN A 321 0.97 -16.81 -23.87
C ASN A 321 0.90 -17.24 -22.40
N PRO A 322 0.47 -16.36 -21.47
CA PRO A 322 0.32 -16.71 -20.06
C PRO A 322 -0.73 -17.79 -19.75
N GLY A 323 -1.66 -18.01 -20.68
CA GLY A 323 -2.72 -19.00 -20.52
C GLY A 323 -3.91 -18.49 -19.70
N THR A 324 -5.06 -19.15 -19.88
CA THR A 324 -6.34 -18.74 -19.29
C THR A 324 -6.37 -18.85 -17.76
N LEU A 325 -5.62 -19.80 -17.18
CA LEU A 325 -5.59 -19.97 -15.72
C LEU A 325 -4.95 -18.76 -15.05
N VAL A 326 -3.77 -18.35 -15.51
CA VAL A 326 -3.03 -17.21 -14.97
C VAL A 326 -3.83 -15.93 -15.12
N MET A 327 -4.46 -15.71 -16.29
CA MET A 327 -5.30 -14.52 -16.51
C MET A 327 -6.50 -14.46 -15.54
N ARG A 328 -7.12 -15.60 -15.22
CA ARG A 328 -8.22 -15.68 -14.24
C ARG A 328 -7.74 -15.44 -12.81
N MET A 329 -6.59 -16.01 -12.45
CA MET A 329 -5.96 -15.77 -11.14
C MET A 329 -5.66 -14.27 -10.94
N LEU A 330 -5.06 -13.62 -11.93
CA LEU A 330 -4.79 -12.18 -11.90
C LEU A 330 -6.09 -11.37 -11.77
N ALA A 331 -7.14 -11.75 -12.49
CA ALA A 331 -8.43 -11.08 -12.40
C ALA A 331 -9.07 -11.18 -11.01
N ASP A 332 -9.01 -12.36 -10.37
CA ASP A 332 -9.47 -12.56 -8.99
C ASP A 332 -8.66 -11.73 -7.98
N MET A 333 -7.36 -11.56 -8.19
CA MET A 333 -6.52 -10.72 -7.35
C MET A 333 -6.81 -9.21 -7.50
N GLY A 334 -7.47 -8.79 -8.58
CA GLY A 334 -7.86 -7.39 -8.82
C GLY A 334 -7.37 -6.78 -10.13
N TRP A 335 -6.72 -7.55 -11.03
CA TRP A 335 -6.34 -7.04 -12.36
C TRP A 335 -7.54 -6.77 -13.28
N VAL A 336 -8.73 -7.29 -12.93
CA VAL A 336 -10.03 -6.89 -13.51
C VAL A 336 -10.89 -6.38 -12.37
N ASN A 337 -11.23 -5.09 -12.35
CA ASN A 337 -11.81 -4.44 -11.19
C ASN A 337 -12.76 -3.28 -11.54
N THR A 338 -13.71 -3.03 -10.63
CA THR A 338 -14.46 -1.77 -10.55
C THR A 338 -14.03 -1.03 -9.29
N ARG A 339 -13.31 0.08 -9.46
CA ARG A 339 -12.91 0.96 -8.36
C ARG A 339 -14.12 1.78 -7.91
N ILE A 340 -14.41 1.72 -6.61
CA ILE A 340 -15.43 2.53 -5.95
C ILE A 340 -14.77 3.80 -5.42
N VAL A 341 -15.10 4.95 -5.97
CA VAL A 341 -14.59 6.26 -5.54
C VAL A 341 -15.60 6.90 -4.60
N HIS A 342 -15.21 7.02 -3.34
CA HIS A 342 -16.04 7.55 -2.27
C HIS A 342 -15.16 8.11 -1.14
N ALA A 343 -15.52 9.28 -0.63
CA ALA A 343 -14.93 9.86 0.57
C ALA A 343 -15.83 9.60 1.77
N ALA A 344 -15.24 9.15 2.89
CA ALA A 344 -15.98 8.87 4.10
C ALA A 344 -16.76 10.10 4.58
N LEU A 345 -17.97 9.88 5.10
CA LEU A 345 -18.74 10.93 5.76
C LEU A 345 -18.02 11.36 7.05
N PRO A 346 -17.87 12.67 7.31
CA PRO A 346 -17.33 13.15 8.57
C PRO A 346 -18.37 13.00 9.69
N ASN A 347 -17.95 13.17 10.94
CA ASN A 347 -18.91 13.37 12.03
C ASN A 347 -19.74 14.62 11.73
N THR A 348 -20.93 14.72 12.33
CA THR A 348 -21.82 15.85 12.08
C THR A 348 -22.73 16.14 13.25
N GLU A 349 -22.94 17.42 13.52
CA GLU A 349 -23.97 17.85 14.48
C GLU A 349 -25.36 17.96 13.85
N ASN A 350 -25.48 17.79 12.52
CA ASN A 350 -26.78 17.80 11.84
C ASN A 350 -27.51 16.46 12.04
N VAL A 351 -28.39 16.42 13.04
CA VAL A 351 -29.24 15.25 13.35
C VAL A 351 -30.62 15.31 12.69
N SER A 352 -30.89 16.34 11.89
CA SER A 352 -32.23 16.62 11.33
C SER A 352 -32.38 16.22 9.87
N SER A 353 -31.28 16.12 9.13
CA SER A 353 -31.26 15.81 7.70
C SER A 353 -30.65 14.45 7.45
N SER A 354 -31.11 13.76 6.41
CA SER A 354 -30.49 12.49 5.98
C SER A 354 -29.07 12.73 5.47
N TYR A 355 -28.22 11.70 5.55
CA TYR A 355 -26.81 11.78 5.15
C TYR A 355 -26.61 11.21 3.74
N PRO A 356 -26.41 12.04 2.71
CA PRO A 356 -26.23 11.56 1.35
C PRO A 356 -24.85 10.91 1.17
N VAL A 357 -24.85 9.68 0.67
CA VAL A 357 -23.66 8.94 0.23
C VAL A 357 -23.64 8.99 -1.29
N VAL A 358 -22.58 9.58 -1.85
CA VAL A 358 -22.35 9.67 -3.30
C VAL A 358 -21.11 8.86 -3.65
N VAL A 359 -21.21 8.04 -4.71
CA VAL A 359 -20.10 7.25 -5.23
C VAL A 359 -19.96 7.42 -6.73
N THR A 360 -18.72 7.41 -7.21
CA THR A 360 -18.40 7.30 -8.64
C THR A 360 -17.72 5.95 -8.89
N LEU A 361 -18.13 5.23 -9.93
CA LEU A 361 -17.56 3.93 -10.29
C LEU A 361 -16.64 4.06 -11.50
N GLU A 362 -15.42 3.53 -11.37
CA GLU A 362 -14.41 3.48 -12.42
C GLU A 362 -14.10 2.00 -12.70
N ALA A 363 -14.62 1.46 -13.80
CA ALA A 363 -14.43 0.07 -14.18
C ALA A 363 -13.43 -0.07 -15.31
N ASP A 364 -12.68 -1.18 -15.28
CA ASP A 364 -11.94 -1.64 -16.45
C ASP A 364 -12.90 -1.85 -17.63
N THR A 365 -12.36 -1.90 -18.85
CA THR A 365 -13.18 -2.11 -20.06
C THR A 365 -13.16 -3.56 -20.53
N LYS A 366 -12.17 -4.34 -20.07
CA LYS A 366 -11.92 -5.71 -20.50
C LYS A 366 -11.85 -6.68 -19.33
N SER A 367 -12.40 -7.86 -19.58
CA SER A 367 -12.29 -9.05 -18.74
C SER A 367 -11.01 -9.82 -19.07
N GLN A 368 -10.69 -10.80 -18.23
CA GLN A 368 -9.50 -11.65 -18.32
C GLN A 368 -9.34 -12.43 -19.62
N ASP A 369 -10.45 -12.67 -20.32
CA ASP A 369 -10.47 -13.41 -21.60
C ASP A 369 -10.56 -12.45 -22.81
N GLY A 370 -10.38 -11.13 -22.60
CA GLY A 370 -10.49 -10.09 -23.63
C GLY A 370 -11.94 -9.66 -23.97
N GLY A 371 -12.93 -10.29 -23.34
CA GLY A 371 -14.34 -9.91 -23.43
C GLY A 371 -14.64 -8.59 -22.71
N VAL A 372 -15.86 -8.05 -22.85
CA VAL A 372 -16.28 -6.80 -22.18
C VAL A 372 -16.42 -7.02 -20.67
N TYR A 373 -15.78 -6.16 -19.87
CA TYR A 373 -16.04 -6.07 -18.43
C TYR A 373 -16.98 -4.91 -18.15
N SER A 374 -17.89 -5.09 -17.18
CA SER A 374 -18.81 -4.05 -16.74
C SER A 374 -19.36 -4.36 -15.35
N TYR A 375 -19.61 -3.33 -14.55
CA TYR A 375 -20.41 -3.47 -13.34
C TYR A 375 -21.92 -3.45 -13.65
N ASN A 376 -22.73 -4.03 -12.76
CA ASN A 376 -24.18 -4.00 -12.86
C ASN A 376 -24.75 -2.77 -12.15
N VAL A 377 -25.25 -1.82 -12.94
CA VAL A 377 -25.83 -0.55 -12.47
C VAL A 377 -27.00 -0.71 -11.48
N ASN A 378 -27.72 -1.84 -11.52
CA ASN A 378 -28.85 -2.12 -10.62
C ASN A 378 -28.41 -2.75 -9.29
N GLU A 379 -27.15 -3.16 -9.19
CA GLU A 379 -26.55 -3.83 -8.04
C GLU A 379 -25.53 -2.92 -7.33
N VAL A 380 -25.64 -1.60 -7.48
CA VAL A 380 -24.91 -0.63 -6.65
C VAL A 380 -25.72 -0.42 -5.37
N LYS A 381 -25.17 -0.85 -4.23
CA LYS A 381 -25.86 -0.80 -2.94
C LYS A 381 -25.06 -0.04 -1.88
N LEU A 382 -25.78 0.67 -1.04
CA LEU A 382 -25.33 1.20 0.24
C LEU A 382 -25.79 0.25 1.35
N ASN A 383 -24.87 -0.18 2.19
CA ASN A 383 -25.13 -1.05 3.33
C ASN A 383 -24.79 -0.25 4.59
N TYR A 384 -25.75 0.03 5.47
CA TYR A 384 -25.50 0.80 6.70
C TYR A 384 -26.05 0.12 7.97
N THR A 385 -25.48 0.46 9.11
CA THR A 385 -25.82 -0.10 10.43
C THR A 385 -25.65 0.96 11.52
N THR A 386 -26.38 0.81 12.62
CA THR A 386 -26.21 1.60 13.85
C THR A 386 -25.73 0.74 15.03
N ASN A 387 -25.57 -0.57 14.81
CA ASN A 387 -25.14 -1.52 15.84
C ASN A 387 -23.91 -2.35 15.45
N GLY A 388 -23.38 -2.15 14.23
CA GLY A 388 -22.19 -2.83 13.71
C GLY A 388 -22.43 -4.25 13.17
N THR A 389 -23.60 -4.85 13.40
CA THR A 389 -23.84 -6.28 13.11
C THR A 389 -24.95 -6.51 12.08
N THR A 390 -26.02 -5.71 12.13
CA THR A 390 -27.16 -5.83 11.20
C THR A 390 -27.13 -4.69 10.21
N PHE A 391 -27.04 -5.01 8.92
CA PHE A 391 -26.99 -4.02 7.85
C PHE A 391 -28.35 -3.86 7.16
N THR A 392 -28.76 -2.61 7.01
CA THR A 392 -29.83 -2.23 6.09
C THR A 392 -29.23 -2.00 4.71
N VAL A 393 -29.80 -2.63 3.69
CA VAL A 393 -29.32 -2.56 2.31
C VAL A 393 -30.23 -1.65 1.49
N VAL A 394 -29.66 -0.64 0.85
CA VAL A 394 -30.37 0.36 0.04
C VAL A 394 -29.77 0.38 -1.37
N SER A 395 -30.61 0.30 -2.40
CA SER A 395 -30.16 0.52 -3.78
C SER A 395 -29.76 1.97 -3.99
N MET A 396 -28.60 2.20 -4.60
CA MET A 396 -28.16 3.53 -4.99
C MET A 396 -28.68 3.87 -6.38
N ASN A 397 -29.14 5.11 -6.57
CA ASN A 397 -29.75 5.57 -7.82
C ASN A 397 -28.77 6.46 -8.60
N PRO A 398 -28.77 6.43 -9.94
CA PRO A 398 -27.96 7.34 -10.75
C PRO A 398 -28.27 8.82 -10.42
N THR A 399 -27.23 9.65 -10.31
CA THR A 399 -27.38 11.09 -10.04
C THR A 399 -27.65 11.93 -11.29
N GLY A 400 -27.51 11.32 -12.47
CA GLY A 400 -27.46 12.01 -13.77
C GLY A 400 -26.04 12.33 -14.24
N GLN A 401 -25.03 12.22 -13.37
CA GLN A 401 -23.62 12.25 -13.77
C GLN A 401 -23.15 10.84 -14.20
N PRO A 402 -22.25 10.72 -15.20
CA PRO A 402 -21.75 9.42 -15.65
C PRO A 402 -21.15 8.60 -14.51
N ASN A 403 -21.56 7.33 -14.40
CA ASN A 403 -21.11 6.36 -13.39
C ASN A 403 -21.26 6.81 -11.93
N GLN A 404 -22.07 7.83 -11.65
CA GLN A 404 -22.27 8.34 -10.30
C GLN A 404 -23.63 7.93 -9.75
N PHE A 405 -23.61 7.44 -8.51
CA PHE A 405 -24.79 6.93 -7.81
C PHE A 405 -24.89 7.54 -6.43
N SER A 406 -26.12 7.68 -5.92
CA SER A 406 -26.36 8.13 -4.55
C SER A 406 -27.49 7.38 -3.84
N ALA A 407 -27.36 7.30 -2.52
CA ALA A 407 -28.40 6.90 -1.58
C ALA A 407 -28.18 7.68 -0.29
N SER A 408 -29.16 7.70 0.61
CA SER A 408 -29.03 8.41 1.88
C SER A 408 -29.22 7.48 3.07
N ILE A 409 -28.41 7.70 4.10
CA ILE A 409 -28.63 7.12 5.42
C ILE A 409 -29.66 8.01 6.16
N PRO A 410 -30.71 7.44 6.78
CA PRO A 410 -31.68 8.21 7.55
C PRO A 410 -31.04 8.99 8.71
N ASN A 411 -31.60 10.15 9.04
CA ASN A 411 -31.13 10.98 10.15
C ASN A 411 -31.27 10.26 11.51
N GLY A 412 -30.52 10.74 12.50
CA GLY A 412 -30.57 10.21 13.86
C GLY A 412 -29.50 10.81 14.77
N PHE A 413 -29.61 10.48 16.06
CA PHE A 413 -28.60 10.80 17.08
C PHE A 413 -27.89 9.50 17.46
N THR A 414 -26.87 9.11 16.70
CA THR A 414 -26.19 7.82 16.87
C THR A 414 -24.91 7.76 16.05
N ALA A 415 -24.12 6.71 16.27
CA ALA A 415 -23.01 6.34 15.41
C ALA A 415 -23.51 5.43 14.28
N TYR A 416 -23.04 5.68 13.08
CA TYR A 416 -23.35 4.89 11.88
C TYR A 416 -22.09 4.18 11.39
N GLY A 417 -22.25 2.94 10.95
CA GLY A 417 -21.30 2.22 10.12
C GLY A 417 -21.88 2.00 8.73
N TYR A 418 -21.10 2.17 7.65
CA TYR A 418 -21.57 1.88 6.31
C TYR A 418 -20.48 1.47 5.31
N PHE A 419 -20.86 0.70 4.30
CA PHE A 419 -20.00 0.35 3.16
C PHE A 419 -20.81 0.30 1.87
N ILE A 420 -20.12 0.45 0.75
CA ILE A 420 -20.69 0.39 -0.59
C ILE A 420 -20.33 -0.96 -1.20
N SER A 421 -21.27 -1.55 -1.93
CA SER A 421 -21.05 -2.77 -2.69
C SER A 421 -21.56 -2.62 -4.12
N VAL A 422 -20.85 -3.18 -5.09
CA VAL A 422 -21.29 -3.31 -6.48
C VAL A 422 -21.04 -4.70 -7.00
N LYS A 423 -22.02 -5.27 -7.71
CA LYS A 423 -21.85 -6.54 -8.40
C LYS A 423 -21.38 -6.34 -9.83
N ASP A 424 -20.45 -7.16 -10.30
CA ASP A 424 -19.99 -7.12 -11.70
C ASP A 424 -20.58 -8.21 -12.58
N ASN A 425 -20.32 -8.14 -13.89
CA ASN A 425 -20.75 -9.13 -14.87
C ASN A 425 -19.98 -10.46 -14.79
N LEU A 426 -19.04 -10.58 -13.85
CA LEU A 426 -18.35 -11.81 -13.50
C LEU A 426 -18.93 -12.45 -12.22
N ASP A 427 -20.09 -11.95 -11.75
CA ASP A 427 -20.81 -12.40 -10.56
C ASP A 427 -20.07 -12.13 -9.23
N ARG A 428 -19.04 -11.28 -9.24
CA ARG A 428 -18.29 -10.87 -8.05
C ARG A 428 -18.93 -9.66 -7.39
N THR A 429 -18.81 -9.57 -6.06
CA THR A 429 -19.22 -8.37 -5.31
C THR A 429 -17.97 -7.63 -4.86
N LEU A 430 -17.79 -6.41 -5.37
CA LEU A 430 -16.72 -5.51 -4.97
C LEU A 430 -17.25 -4.56 -3.90
N VAL A 431 -16.42 -4.26 -2.89
CA VAL A 431 -16.83 -3.50 -1.71
C VAL A 431 -15.85 -2.38 -1.37
N LYS A 432 -16.37 -1.30 -0.78
CA LYS A 432 -15.56 -0.23 -0.17
C LYS A 432 -16.19 0.22 1.15
N PRO A 433 -15.48 0.15 2.28
CA PRO A 433 -14.12 -0.38 2.45
C PRO A 433 -13.99 -1.88 2.12
N GLY A 434 -12.75 -2.35 2.00
CA GLY A 434 -12.42 -3.75 1.72
C GLY A 434 -12.77 -4.71 2.86
N VAL A 435 -12.53 -6.00 2.63
CA VAL A 435 -12.73 -7.08 3.61
C VAL A 435 -11.43 -7.35 4.36
N PHE A 436 -11.50 -7.57 5.66
CA PHE A 436 -10.36 -7.96 6.48
C PHE A 436 -10.45 -9.45 6.83
N THR A 437 -9.34 -10.19 6.78
CA THR A 437 -9.29 -11.60 7.21
C THR A 437 -8.09 -11.80 8.12
N ALA A 438 -8.34 -12.16 9.38
CA ALA A 438 -7.29 -12.57 10.30
C ALA A 438 -6.95 -14.06 10.11
N ASP A 439 -5.73 -14.44 10.50
CA ASP A 439 -5.29 -15.83 10.46
C ASP A 439 -6.20 -16.75 11.27
N GLY A 440 -6.62 -17.86 10.65
CA GLY A 440 -7.51 -18.83 11.28
C GLY A 440 -8.92 -18.32 11.52
N ALA A 441 -9.32 -17.20 10.90
CA ALA A 441 -10.63 -16.58 11.11
C ALA A 441 -11.39 -16.36 9.79
N ALA A 442 -12.71 -16.28 9.90
CA ALA A 442 -13.56 -15.93 8.77
C ALA A 442 -13.35 -14.45 8.35
N PRO A 443 -13.52 -14.12 7.05
CA PRO A 443 -13.46 -12.75 6.58
C PRO A 443 -14.53 -11.85 7.22
N VAL A 444 -14.17 -10.60 7.50
CA VAL A 444 -15.01 -9.59 8.14
C VAL A 444 -15.09 -8.36 7.25
N GLN A 445 -16.31 -7.97 6.88
CA GLN A 445 -16.55 -6.72 6.15
C GLN A 445 -16.26 -5.51 7.03
N ARG A 446 -15.38 -4.63 6.56
CA ARG A 446 -15.09 -3.34 7.20
C ARG A 446 -16.02 -2.25 6.67
N PHE A 447 -16.21 -1.20 7.45
CA PHE A 447 -17.08 -0.09 7.07
C PHE A 447 -16.49 1.25 7.48
N PHE A 448 -16.92 2.30 6.79
CA PHE A 448 -16.73 3.66 7.25
C PHE A 448 -17.61 3.90 8.48
N SER A 449 -17.15 4.75 9.39
CA SER A 449 -17.93 5.15 10.57
C SER A 449 -18.00 6.66 10.68
N PHE A 450 -19.15 7.17 11.10
CA PHE A 450 -19.31 8.57 11.50
C PHE A 450 -20.33 8.68 12.62
N GLU A 451 -20.24 9.75 13.40
CA GLU A 451 -21.16 10.04 14.50
C GLU A 451 -22.04 11.25 14.18
N ALA A 452 -23.33 11.12 14.50
CA ALA A 452 -24.30 12.20 14.41
C ALA A 452 -24.75 12.62 15.81
N GLY A 453 -24.33 13.81 16.24
CA GLY A 453 -24.56 14.32 17.59
C GLY A 453 -23.65 15.51 17.92
N PRO A 454 -23.75 16.10 19.12
CA PRO A 454 -22.89 17.19 19.57
C PRO A 454 -21.43 16.77 19.55
N ASP A 455 -20.59 17.62 19.02
CA ASP A 455 -19.16 17.41 19.04
C ASP A 455 -18.54 18.01 20.32
N ASN A 456 -17.73 17.20 20.99
CA ASN A 456 -17.03 17.57 22.22
C ASN A 456 -15.53 17.25 22.13
N GLU A 457 -15.05 16.86 20.95
CA GLU A 457 -13.65 16.56 20.72
C GLU A 457 -12.95 17.85 20.26
N ALA A 458 -11.83 18.19 20.89
CA ALA A 458 -11.04 19.34 20.44
C ALA A 458 -10.08 18.90 19.32
N PRO A 459 -9.71 19.80 18.40
CA PRO A 459 -8.71 19.52 17.38
C PRO A 459 -7.38 18.99 17.95
N GLU A 460 -6.84 17.97 17.31
CA GLU A 460 -5.51 17.42 17.60
C GLU A 460 -4.46 18.12 16.73
N ILE A 461 -3.32 18.46 17.35
CA ILE A 461 -2.25 19.23 16.73
C ILE A 461 -0.94 18.48 16.94
N ASN A 462 -0.26 18.13 15.85
CA ASN A 462 1.11 17.61 15.88
C ASN A 462 2.06 18.57 15.14
N HIS A 463 3.15 18.96 15.79
CA HIS A 463 4.13 19.93 15.28
C HIS A 463 5.47 19.73 15.98
N THR A 464 6.57 19.74 15.22
CA THR A 464 7.92 19.82 15.80
C THR A 464 8.31 21.28 16.02
N PRO A 465 8.60 21.69 17.27
CA PRO A 465 9.00 23.06 17.57
C PRO A 465 10.31 23.47 16.89
N LYS A 466 10.45 24.74 16.56
CA LYS A 466 11.74 25.28 16.10
C LYS A 466 12.73 25.32 17.27
N GLY A 467 13.93 24.78 17.06
CA GLY A 467 14.98 24.79 18.09
C GLY A 467 15.59 26.18 18.35
N PHE A 468 15.78 26.98 17.30
CA PHE A 468 16.30 28.35 17.39
C PHE A 468 15.96 29.15 16.12
N LEU A 469 16.18 30.46 16.17
CA LEU A 469 16.22 31.37 15.03
C LEU A 469 17.57 32.07 14.95
N LEU A 470 18.06 32.35 13.76
CA LEU A 470 19.21 33.24 13.58
C LEU A 470 18.75 34.70 13.66
N ALA A 471 19.60 35.57 14.20
CA ALA A 471 19.36 37.02 14.19
C ALA A 471 19.24 37.60 12.76
N THR A 472 19.74 36.87 11.77
CA THR A 472 19.63 37.20 10.34
C THR A 472 18.36 36.68 9.67
N ASP A 473 17.57 35.84 10.36
CA ASP A 473 16.35 35.30 9.79
C ASP A 473 15.32 36.42 9.62
N THR A 474 14.69 36.43 8.45
CA THR A 474 13.67 37.43 8.09
C THR A 474 12.26 36.85 8.07
N GLU A 475 12.14 35.53 8.17
CA GLU A 475 10.87 34.81 8.19
C GLU A 475 10.94 33.57 9.08
N LEU A 476 9.79 33.20 9.62
CA LEU A 476 9.56 31.97 10.36
C LEU A 476 8.61 31.08 9.55
N VAL A 477 9.06 29.86 9.26
CA VAL A 477 8.23 28.84 8.61
C VAL A 477 7.89 27.75 9.62
N LEU A 478 6.59 27.55 9.86
CA LEU A 478 6.07 26.48 10.71
C LEU A 478 5.09 25.62 9.92
N GLU A 479 5.12 24.32 10.20
CA GLU A 479 4.21 23.32 9.64
C GLU A 479 3.63 22.47 10.77
N ALA A 480 2.32 22.21 10.73
CA ALA A 480 1.62 21.37 11.69
C ALA A 480 0.65 20.44 10.98
N ASN A 481 0.53 19.21 11.48
CA ASN A 481 -0.55 18.32 11.13
C ASN A 481 -1.72 18.58 12.10
N ILE A 482 -2.88 18.97 11.57
CA ILE A 482 -4.04 19.36 12.37
C ILE A 482 -5.24 18.54 11.92
N THR A 483 -5.87 17.84 12.86
CA THR A 483 -7.01 16.96 12.62
C THR A 483 -8.16 17.27 13.57
N ASP A 484 -9.36 16.99 13.10
CA ASP A 484 -10.59 17.09 13.89
C ASP A 484 -11.67 16.19 13.26
N ASN A 485 -12.66 15.77 14.06
CA ASN A 485 -13.67 14.81 13.64
C ASN A 485 -14.80 15.43 12.78
N ILE A 486 -15.04 16.74 12.87
CA ILE A 486 -16.03 17.51 12.10
C ILE A 486 -15.39 18.63 11.26
N GLY A 487 -14.08 18.81 11.39
CA GLY A 487 -13.26 19.69 10.58
C GLY A 487 -12.89 21.00 11.27
N ILE A 488 -11.93 21.71 10.67
CA ILE A 488 -11.32 22.90 11.25
C ILE A 488 -12.02 24.17 10.78
N LEU A 489 -12.36 25.05 11.71
CA LEU A 489 -12.86 26.40 11.44
C LEU A 489 -11.72 27.39 11.23
N ASN A 490 -10.74 27.39 12.14
CA ASN A 490 -9.52 28.18 11.99
C ASN A 490 -8.32 27.56 12.71
N ALA A 491 -7.12 27.85 12.21
CA ALA A 491 -5.85 27.53 12.85
C ALA A 491 -5.00 28.80 12.90
N VAL A 492 -4.49 29.15 14.08
CA VAL A 492 -3.73 30.38 14.31
C VAL A 492 -2.46 30.10 15.11
N LEU A 493 -1.41 30.83 14.77
CA LEU A 493 -0.21 30.97 15.57
C LEU A 493 -0.43 32.13 16.53
N GLU A 494 -0.42 31.88 17.83
CA GLU A 494 -0.33 32.94 18.85
C GLU A 494 1.14 33.09 19.24
N TYR A 495 1.71 34.29 19.09
CA TYR A 495 3.14 34.51 19.30
C TYR A 495 3.44 35.85 19.97
N GLN A 496 4.61 35.92 20.61
CA GLN A 496 5.12 37.08 21.32
C GLN A 496 6.64 37.14 21.15
N VAL A 497 7.18 38.31 20.82
CA VAL A 497 8.63 38.54 20.83
C VAL A 497 8.98 39.33 22.09
N ASN A 498 9.88 38.79 22.92
CA ASN A 498 10.29 39.35 24.20
C ASN A 498 9.07 39.69 25.10
N THR A 499 8.97 40.95 25.52
CA THR A 499 7.88 41.49 26.35
C THR A 499 6.80 42.20 25.54
N GLY A 500 6.78 42.02 24.21
CA GLY A 500 5.81 42.61 23.30
C GLY A 500 4.37 42.14 23.54
N ALA A 501 3.40 42.69 22.80
CA ALA A 501 2.02 42.21 22.87
C ALA A 501 1.89 40.82 22.23
N LEU A 502 1.02 39.97 22.78
CA LEU A 502 0.63 38.72 22.14
C LEU A 502 -0.11 39.04 20.83
N ALA A 503 0.37 38.49 19.73
CA ALA A 503 -0.18 38.67 18.39
C ALA A 503 -0.64 37.33 17.80
N THR A 504 -1.42 37.37 16.72
CA THR A 504 -1.93 36.19 16.04
C THR A 504 -1.67 36.23 14.55
N ALA A 505 -1.40 35.09 13.94
CA ALA A 505 -1.26 34.94 12.49
C ALA A 505 -1.88 33.62 12.00
N PRO A 506 -2.59 33.60 10.85
CA PRO A 506 -3.30 32.40 10.40
C PRO A 506 -2.34 31.36 9.83
N LEU A 507 -2.57 30.09 10.15
CA LEU A 507 -2.02 28.98 9.40
C LEU A 507 -2.98 28.64 8.24
N THR A 508 -2.42 28.26 7.11
CA THR A 508 -3.18 27.91 5.89
C THR A 508 -3.05 26.43 5.58
N LEU A 509 -4.15 25.77 5.22
CA LEU A 509 -4.13 24.38 4.79
C LEU A 509 -3.42 24.28 3.42
N VAL A 510 -2.39 23.45 3.34
CA VAL A 510 -1.61 23.25 2.10
C VAL A 510 -2.01 21.96 1.40
N SER A 511 -2.10 20.85 2.13
CA SER A 511 -2.48 19.54 1.59
C SER A 511 -2.86 18.58 2.71
N GLY A 512 -3.89 17.75 2.50
CA GLY A 512 -4.36 16.78 3.49
C GLY A 512 -4.74 17.45 4.81
N ASN A 513 -3.95 17.21 5.85
CA ASN A 513 -4.10 17.79 7.19
C ASN A 513 -2.93 18.74 7.54
N THR A 514 -2.07 19.06 6.57
CA THR A 514 -0.87 19.88 6.79
C THR A 514 -1.19 21.36 6.62
N TYR A 515 -1.04 22.08 7.72
CA TYR A 515 -1.16 23.53 7.80
C TYR A 515 0.21 24.17 7.86
N LYS A 516 0.39 25.26 7.10
CA LYS A 516 1.64 26.00 7.02
C LYS A 516 1.41 27.48 7.26
N ILE A 517 2.39 28.09 7.90
CA ILE A 517 2.54 29.54 7.94
C ILE A 517 3.97 29.90 7.56
N THR A 518 4.10 30.90 6.69
CA THR A 518 5.33 31.66 6.47
C THR A 518 5.08 33.06 7.01
N PHE A 519 5.67 33.36 8.14
CA PHE A 519 5.44 34.58 8.91
C PHE A 519 6.68 35.49 8.80
N PRO A 520 6.54 36.74 8.33
CA PRO A 520 7.66 37.68 8.31
C PRO A 520 8.04 38.07 9.74
N LEU A 521 9.30 37.90 10.10
CA LEU A 521 9.81 38.24 11.42
C LEU A 521 10.15 39.75 11.49
N PRO A 522 9.94 40.41 12.63
CA PRO A 522 10.55 41.72 12.87
C PRO A 522 12.07 41.60 12.87
N ALA A 523 12.79 42.72 12.79
CA ALA A 523 14.24 42.71 12.95
C ALA A 523 14.61 42.09 14.31
N LEU A 524 15.38 41.00 14.29
CA LEU A 524 15.76 40.25 15.46
C LEU A 524 17.18 40.62 15.92
N SER A 525 17.40 40.58 17.23
CA SER A 525 18.71 40.76 17.87
C SER A 525 19.12 39.48 18.59
N GLN A 526 20.43 39.23 18.66
CA GLN A 526 20.96 38.14 19.49
C GLN A 526 20.47 38.30 20.94
N GLY A 527 19.91 37.23 21.49
CA GLY A 527 19.32 37.21 22.84
C GLY A 527 17.83 37.51 22.90
N ASP A 528 17.18 37.82 21.77
CA ASP A 528 15.73 37.87 21.70
C ASP A 528 15.10 36.49 21.93
N LEU A 529 13.88 36.48 22.46
CA LEU A 529 13.09 35.28 22.72
C LEU A 529 11.75 35.35 22.00
N LEU A 530 11.52 34.44 21.05
CA LEU A 530 10.21 34.23 20.44
C LEU A 530 9.45 33.17 21.23
N LYS A 531 8.26 33.52 21.72
CA LYS A 531 7.32 32.57 22.31
C LYS A 531 6.18 32.32 21.34
N TYR A 532 5.77 31.08 21.12
CA TYR A 532 4.61 30.79 20.28
C TYR A 532 3.84 29.53 20.68
N ARG A 533 2.57 29.47 20.28
CA ARG A 533 1.74 28.26 20.34
C ARG A 533 0.82 28.21 19.13
N ILE A 534 0.40 27.01 18.75
CA ILE A 534 -0.60 26.80 17.71
C ILE A 534 -1.94 26.58 18.41
N LYS A 535 -2.96 27.33 18.02
CA LYS A 535 -4.32 27.22 18.54
C LYS A 535 -5.28 26.98 17.39
N VAL A 536 -6.17 26.03 17.57
CA VAL A 536 -7.06 25.55 16.51
C VAL A 536 -8.48 25.47 17.05
N THR A 537 -9.43 25.97 16.28
CA THR A 537 -10.86 25.91 16.58
C THR A 537 -11.53 25.02 15.54
N ASP A 538 -12.36 24.07 15.98
CA ASP A 538 -13.17 23.23 15.08
C ASP A 538 -14.43 23.94 14.56
N ASN A 539 -15.17 23.24 13.68
CA ASN A 539 -16.44 23.67 13.12
C ASN A 539 -17.67 23.37 14.00
N SER A 540 -17.50 22.91 15.24
CA SER A 540 -18.62 22.58 16.11
C SER A 540 -19.39 23.84 16.47
N VAL A 541 -20.65 23.68 16.85
CA VAL A 541 -21.44 24.73 17.49
C VAL A 541 -20.77 25.19 18.80
N ALA A 542 -20.09 24.28 19.50
CA ALA A 542 -19.34 24.61 20.72
C ALA A 542 -18.00 25.32 20.45
N GLN A 543 -17.49 25.24 19.21
CA GLN A 543 -16.18 25.72 18.79
C GLN A 543 -15.07 25.20 19.72
N ASN A 544 -14.90 23.88 19.82
CA ASN A 544 -13.89 23.32 20.71
C ASN A 544 -12.48 23.75 20.24
N ILE A 545 -11.58 23.87 21.21
CA ILE A 545 -10.27 24.49 21.01
C ILE A 545 -9.16 23.53 21.40
N GLY A 546 -8.31 23.20 20.42
CA GLY A 546 -7.02 22.55 20.61
C GLY A 546 -5.90 23.59 20.71
N ALA A 547 -4.88 23.34 21.53
CA ALA A 547 -3.70 24.19 21.61
C ALA A 547 -2.42 23.40 21.89
N LEU A 548 -1.34 23.74 21.21
CA LEU A 548 -0.02 23.12 21.36
C LEU A 548 1.06 24.20 21.55
N PRO A 549 1.86 24.17 22.66
CA PRO A 549 2.01 23.05 23.59
C PRO A 549 0.85 22.90 24.58
N SER A 550 0.17 23.98 24.95
CA SER A 550 -1.09 23.93 25.69
C SER A 550 -1.84 25.26 25.60
N ALA A 551 -3.04 25.32 26.17
CA ALA A 551 -3.82 26.56 26.28
C ALA A 551 -3.19 27.64 27.18
N ASN A 552 -2.14 27.31 27.95
CA ASN A 552 -1.54 28.22 28.93
C ASN A 552 -0.02 28.36 28.80
N THR A 553 0.61 27.60 27.91
CA THR A 553 2.08 27.60 27.72
C THR A 553 2.45 27.87 26.27
N PHE A 554 3.71 28.22 26.05
CA PHE A 554 4.28 28.53 24.74
C PHE A 554 5.55 27.70 24.54
N PHE A 555 5.85 27.37 23.29
CA PHE A 555 7.20 27.04 22.87
C PHE A 555 8.08 28.28 22.98
N GLU A 556 9.32 28.08 23.38
CA GLU A 556 10.30 29.14 23.55
C GLU A 556 11.44 28.92 22.55
N VAL A 557 11.70 29.91 21.69
CA VAL A 557 12.68 29.85 20.61
C VAL A 557 13.67 31.00 20.78
N ASN A 558 14.91 30.65 21.10
CA ASN A 558 15.98 31.63 21.26
C ASN A 558 16.44 32.16 19.90
N VAL A 559 16.72 33.46 19.85
CA VAL A 559 17.39 34.10 18.72
C VAL A 559 18.89 34.16 19.00
N VAL A 560 19.67 33.54 18.10
CA VAL A 560 21.12 33.41 18.23
C VAL A 560 21.86 34.11 17.10
N GLY A 561 23.05 34.61 17.40
CA GLY A 561 23.99 35.11 16.39
C GLY A 561 25.05 34.05 16.11
N LEU A 562 25.47 33.91 14.84
CA LEU A 562 26.63 33.07 14.53
C LEU A 562 27.92 33.84 14.84
N ALA A 563 28.75 33.26 15.70
CA ALA A 563 30.09 33.78 15.98
C ALA A 563 31.05 33.46 14.81
N PRO A 564 32.12 34.25 14.62
CA PRO A 564 33.20 33.88 13.70
C PRO A 564 33.82 32.52 14.07
N THR A 565 34.25 31.75 13.06
CA THR A 565 34.96 30.48 13.26
C THR A 565 36.14 30.62 14.22
N GLN A 566 36.27 29.68 15.16
CA GLN A 566 37.37 29.61 16.13
C GLN A 566 38.12 28.28 16.00
N ASP A 567 39.41 28.26 16.32
CA ASP A 567 40.24 27.04 16.27
C ASP A 567 39.98 26.07 17.45
N SER A 568 39.36 26.54 18.53
CA SER A 568 38.99 25.74 19.70
C SER A 568 37.85 26.39 20.49
N TYR A 569 37.05 25.58 21.17
CA TYR A 569 35.93 26.02 22.01
C TYR A 569 35.98 25.29 23.36
N ALA A 570 35.73 26.01 24.47
CA ALA A 570 35.64 25.45 25.81
C ALA A 570 34.59 26.22 26.63
N ASN A 571 33.74 25.50 27.37
CA ASN A 571 32.72 26.06 28.24
C ASN A 571 32.50 25.13 29.44
N ASP A 572 32.37 25.69 30.64
CA ASP A 572 32.13 24.97 31.89
C ASP A 572 30.65 24.95 32.31
N PHE A 573 29.78 25.59 31.53
CA PHE A 573 28.35 25.75 31.71
C PHE A 573 27.91 26.52 32.97
N ASN A 574 28.84 27.10 33.72
CA ASN A 574 28.55 27.84 34.95
C ASN A 574 27.85 29.17 34.70
N ASN A 575 28.19 29.84 33.60
CA ASN A 575 27.45 31.01 33.12
C ASN A 575 26.30 30.54 32.21
N THR A 576 25.17 30.20 32.84
CA THR A 576 23.98 29.66 32.16
C THR A 576 23.38 30.59 31.10
N VAL A 577 23.65 31.90 31.19
CA VAL A 577 23.19 32.90 30.23
C VAL A 577 24.07 32.92 28.98
N THR A 578 25.40 32.91 29.13
CA THR A 578 26.30 32.91 27.97
C THR A 578 26.38 31.53 27.32
N ALA A 579 26.43 30.46 28.11
CA ALA A 579 26.52 29.11 27.59
C ALA A 579 25.27 28.69 26.77
N SER A 580 24.08 29.19 27.12
CA SER A 580 22.86 29.00 26.33
C SER A 580 22.87 29.72 24.97
N GLN A 581 23.82 30.62 24.73
CA GLN A 581 24.05 31.22 23.41
C GLN A 581 25.06 30.44 22.57
N ASP A 582 25.91 29.61 23.18
CA ASP A 582 26.88 28.79 22.46
C ASP A 582 26.32 27.41 22.08
N PHE A 583 25.42 26.86 22.91
CA PHE A 583 24.77 25.57 22.70
C PHE A 583 23.28 25.78 22.43
N PHE A 584 22.94 25.80 21.14
CA PHE A 584 21.58 25.95 20.60
C PHE A 584 21.34 24.88 19.53
N GLY A 585 20.08 24.53 19.25
CA GLY A 585 19.79 23.55 18.21
C GLY A 585 18.64 22.61 18.51
N SER A 586 18.52 22.17 19.77
CA SER A 586 17.48 21.22 20.19
C SER A 586 16.73 21.74 21.42
N PRO A 587 15.38 21.71 21.41
CA PRO A 587 14.57 22.05 22.57
C PRO A 587 14.69 21.03 23.72
N GLU A 588 15.35 19.88 23.48
CA GLU A 588 15.53 18.83 24.48
C GLU A 588 16.70 19.09 25.42
N PHE A 589 17.65 19.94 25.01
CA PHE A 589 18.80 20.32 25.82
C PHE A 589 18.57 21.68 26.47
N SER A 590 18.90 21.79 27.75
CA SER A 590 18.87 23.07 28.46
C SER A 590 20.09 23.22 29.36
N ILE A 591 20.59 24.45 29.47
CA ILE A 591 21.72 24.78 30.35
C ILE A 591 21.15 25.45 31.59
N ARG A 592 21.30 24.77 32.74
CA ARG A 592 20.77 25.24 34.02
C ARG A 592 21.57 24.68 35.18
N THR A 593 21.43 25.31 36.34
CA THR A 593 21.87 24.76 37.63
C THR A 593 20.70 23.99 38.22
N GLU A 594 20.86 22.69 38.43
CA GLU A 594 19.81 21.85 39.01
C GLU A 594 19.74 22.01 40.53
N THR A 595 18.57 21.77 41.11
CA THR A 595 18.39 21.90 42.56
C THR A 595 19.36 20.97 43.30
N GLY A 596 20.21 21.53 44.17
CA GLY A 596 21.21 20.78 44.93
C GLY A 596 22.63 20.80 44.34
N PHE A 597 22.83 21.44 43.19
CA PHE A 597 24.15 21.68 42.58
C PHE A 597 24.57 23.15 42.73
N THR A 598 25.88 23.40 42.78
CA THR A 598 26.45 24.77 42.81
C THR A 598 26.88 25.27 41.44
N ASP A 599 27.06 24.35 40.49
CA ASP A 599 27.63 24.59 39.16
C ASP A 599 26.60 24.25 38.07
N GLY A 600 26.70 24.93 36.93
CA GLY A 600 25.80 24.73 35.81
C GLY A 600 26.19 23.51 34.98
N ALA A 601 25.22 22.92 34.26
CA ALA A 601 25.48 21.83 33.32
C ALA A 601 24.48 21.89 32.17
N ILE A 602 24.78 21.14 31.11
CA ILE A 602 23.82 20.81 30.05
C ILE A 602 23.01 19.59 30.47
N HIS A 603 21.69 19.67 30.30
CA HIS A 603 20.74 18.65 30.73
C HIS A 603 19.80 18.28 29.60
N THR A 604 19.28 17.04 29.64
CA THR A 604 18.17 16.58 28.81
C THR A 604 16.95 16.24 29.65
N ASN A 605 15.78 16.21 29.02
CA ASN A 605 14.57 15.68 29.66
C ASN A 605 14.65 14.15 29.80
N HIS A 606 14.29 13.61 30.96
CA HIS A 606 14.20 12.17 31.21
C HIS A 606 12.76 11.77 31.56
N PRO A 607 12.20 10.71 30.94
CA PRO A 607 12.77 9.93 29.85
C PRO A 607 12.92 10.74 28.56
N TYR A 608 13.87 10.36 27.69
CA TYR A 608 14.05 10.99 26.39
C TYR A 608 12.72 10.94 25.62
N PRO A 609 12.17 12.09 25.22
CA PRO A 609 10.95 12.13 24.43
C PRO A 609 11.26 11.88 22.95
N GLU A 610 11.92 10.77 22.58
CA GLU A 610 12.20 10.48 21.16
C GLU A 610 11.22 9.45 20.57
N GLY A 611 10.57 9.85 19.47
CA GLY A 611 9.80 8.97 18.57
C GLY A 611 8.55 9.55 17.89
N GLN A 612 8.15 10.82 18.10
CA GLN A 612 6.83 11.32 17.64
C GLN A 612 6.84 12.68 16.88
N GLY A 613 8.01 13.27 16.59
CA GLY A 613 8.09 14.58 15.93
C GLY A 613 7.73 14.54 14.44
N PHE A 614 6.82 15.41 14.00
CA PHE A 614 6.52 15.69 12.57
C PHE A 614 7.36 16.88 12.07
N PRO A 615 8.02 16.87 10.90
CA PRO A 615 7.96 15.86 9.86
C PRO A 615 9.16 14.91 9.95
N ASN A 616 8.94 13.70 10.48
CA ASN A 616 9.84 12.58 10.25
C ASN A 616 9.13 11.54 9.40
#